data_AF-A0A929PQC5-F1
#
_entry.id   AF-A0A929PQC5-F1
#
_cell.length_a   1.000
_cell.length_b   1.000
_cell.length_c   1.000
_cell.angle_alpha   90.00
_cell.angle_beta   90.00
_cell.angle_gamma   90.00
#
_symmetry.space_group_name_H-M   'P 1'
#
loop_
_entity.id
_entity.type
_entity.pdbx_description
1 polymer ?
#
loop_
_entity_poly.entity_id
_entity_poly.type
_entity_poly.pdbx_seq_one_letter_code
_entity_poly.pdbx_strand_id
1 'polypeptide(L)'
;MNRIKKAVFGVLVAGLAFGFSAFTTVKRQSILTYYKTDMTFINANDPRGYKYYSDDRCESEGNLCSANWNIGTNPTPSEGDALPALGVTFIANTITDGHFE
;
A
#
# COMPACT_ATOMS: atom_id res chain seq x y z
N MET A 1 -27.62 31.05 -40.68
CA MET A 1 -27.24 29.93 -39.79
C MET A 1 -28.12 30.00 -38.53
N ASN A 2 -29.15 29.16 -38.44
CA ASN A 2 -30.27 29.33 -37.49
C ASN A 2 -29.89 29.05 -36.03
N ARG A 3 -30.42 29.87 -35.13
CA ARG A 3 -30.09 29.98 -33.68
C ARG A 3 -30.20 28.66 -32.90
N ILE A 4 -30.99 27.70 -33.40
CA ILE A 4 -31.18 26.36 -32.83
C ILE A 4 -29.88 25.55 -32.85
N LYS A 5 -29.05 25.68 -33.90
CA LYS A 5 -27.78 24.92 -34.01
C LYS A 5 -26.74 25.37 -32.98
N LYS A 6 -26.82 26.62 -32.48
CA LYS A 6 -25.92 27.13 -31.44
C LYS A 6 -26.28 26.64 -30.03
N ALA A 7 -27.57 26.43 -29.75
CA ALA A 7 -28.04 25.99 -28.43
C ALA A 7 -27.66 24.52 -28.14
N VAL A 8 -27.77 23.65 -29.13
CA VAL A 8 -27.44 22.22 -28.99
C VAL A 8 -25.95 22.01 -28.71
N PHE A 9 -25.08 22.83 -29.31
CA PHE A 9 -23.64 22.77 -29.07
C PHE A 9 -23.26 23.23 -27.65
N GLY A 10 -23.98 24.19 -27.07
CA GLY A 10 -23.71 24.70 -25.72
C GLY A 10 -24.03 23.70 -24.61
N VAL A 11 -25.11 22.91 -24.78
CA VAL A 11 -25.51 21.89 -23.80
C VAL A 11 -24.58 20.67 -23.83
N LEU A 12 -24.06 20.30 -25.00
CA LEU A 12 -23.16 19.15 -25.17
C LEU A 12 -21.79 19.37 -24.51
N VAL A 13 -21.28 20.61 -24.51
CA VAL A 13 -20.03 20.98 -23.83
C VAL A 13 -20.20 21.04 -22.31
N ALA A 14 -21.37 21.46 -21.82
CA ALA A 14 -21.66 21.49 -20.39
C ALA A 14 -21.75 20.07 -19.78
N GLY A 15 -22.21 19.07 -20.54
CA GLY A 15 -22.30 17.68 -20.07
C GLY A 15 -20.95 16.97 -19.89
N LEU A 16 -19.93 17.37 -20.66
CA LEU A 16 -18.59 16.75 -20.63
C LEU A 16 -17.71 17.24 -19.46
N ALA A 17 -18.01 18.40 -18.87
CA ALA A 17 -17.20 18.97 -17.78
C ALA A 17 -17.48 18.36 -16.40
N PHE A 18 -18.66 17.76 -16.19
CA PHE A 18 -19.02 17.11 -14.92
C PHE A 18 -18.68 15.61 -14.87
N GLY A 19 -18.15 15.04 -15.96
CA GLY A 19 -17.94 13.59 -16.12
C GLY A 19 -16.65 13.04 -15.50
N PHE A 20 -15.72 13.87 -15.02
CA PHE A 20 -14.38 13.42 -14.60
C PHE A 20 -14.13 13.50 -13.08
N SER A 21 -15.16 13.76 -12.26
CA SER A 21 -14.99 13.81 -10.80
C SER A 21 -15.08 12.45 -10.10
N ALA A 22 -15.33 11.37 -10.84
CA ALA A 22 -15.49 10.05 -10.26
C ALA A 22 -14.24 9.19 -10.52
N PHE A 23 -13.68 8.63 -9.45
CA PHE A 23 -12.66 7.56 -9.44
C PHE A 23 -11.19 7.99 -9.57
N THR A 24 -10.74 8.88 -8.69
CA THR A 24 -9.34 8.84 -8.22
C THR A 24 -9.26 8.60 -6.70
N THR A 25 -10.16 7.77 -6.15
CA THR A 25 -9.75 6.99 -4.97
C THR A 25 -8.80 5.93 -5.49
N VAL A 26 -7.55 6.34 -5.75
CA VAL A 26 -6.42 5.43 -5.83
C VAL A 26 -6.45 4.72 -4.48
N LYS A 27 -6.97 3.49 -4.43
CA LYS A 27 -6.78 2.62 -3.29
C LYS A 27 -5.27 2.46 -3.19
N ARG A 28 -4.63 3.28 -2.34
CA ARG A 28 -3.25 3.03 -1.91
C ARG A 28 -3.23 1.57 -1.50
N GLN A 29 -2.35 0.79 -2.14
CA GLN A 29 -2.21 -0.61 -1.82
C GLN A 29 -1.93 -0.68 -0.33
N SER A 30 -2.88 -1.23 0.42
CA SER A 30 -2.77 -1.36 1.86
C SER A 30 -1.86 -2.52 2.24
N ILE A 31 -1.35 -3.27 1.26
CA ILE A 31 -0.40 -4.36 1.45
C ILE A 31 1.00 -3.79 1.23
N LEU A 32 1.84 -3.85 2.25
CA LEU A 32 3.22 -3.38 2.24
C LEU A 32 4.15 -4.47 2.76
N THR A 33 5.38 -4.49 2.26
CA THR A 33 6.44 -5.34 2.77
C THR A 33 7.02 -4.71 4.03
N TYR A 34 7.13 -5.49 5.10
CA TYR A 34 7.82 -5.10 6.32
C TYR A 34 8.95 -6.08 6.60
N TYR A 35 10.07 -5.55 7.10
CA TYR A 35 11.27 -6.30 7.41
C TYR A 35 11.33 -6.63 8.91
N LYS A 36 11.67 -7.87 9.23
CA LYS A 36 11.88 -8.36 10.58
C LYS A 36 13.23 -7.84 11.08
N THR A 37 13.17 -6.96 12.07
CA THR A 37 14.35 -6.33 12.68
C THR A 37 14.62 -6.82 14.10
N ASP A 38 13.66 -7.51 14.71
CA ASP A 38 13.79 -8.09 16.04
C ASP A 38 13.35 -9.56 16.01
N MET A 39 14.33 -10.44 16.21
CA MET A 39 14.16 -11.90 16.18
C MET A 39 13.68 -12.48 17.53
N THR A 40 13.48 -11.66 18.55
CA THR A 40 12.88 -12.09 19.83
C THR A 40 11.46 -12.64 19.62
N PHE A 41 10.77 -12.16 18.58
CA PHE A 41 9.44 -12.62 18.17
C PHE A 41 9.54 -13.57 16.98
N ILE A 42 9.90 -14.83 17.25
CA ILE A 42 10.18 -15.88 16.24
C ILE A 42 9.03 -16.18 15.28
N ASN A 43 7.78 -15.87 15.64
CA ASN A 43 6.63 -16.14 14.78
C ASN A 43 6.51 -15.06 13.68
N ALA A 44 6.42 -15.49 12.43
CA ALA A 44 6.29 -14.59 11.27
C ALA A 44 4.98 -13.81 11.23
N ASN A 45 3.92 -14.31 11.87
CA ASN A 45 2.63 -13.64 11.99
C ASN A 45 2.54 -12.74 13.23
N ASP A 46 3.62 -12.57 13.99
CA ASP A 46 3.68 -11.62 15.09
C ASP A 46 4.07 -10.25 14.53
N PRO A 47 3.20 -9.23 14.59
CA PRO A 47 3.51 -7.92 14.04
C PRO A 47 4.66 -7.23 14.79
N ARG A 48 5.02 -7.69 15.98
CA ARG A 48 6.13 -7.14 16.76
C ARG A 48 7.46 -7.51 16.11
N GLY A 49 8.38 -6.54 16.15
CA GLY A 49 9.70 -6.67 15.54
C GLY A 49 9.75 -6.42 14.04
N TYR A 50 8.65 -6.04 13.40
CA TYR A 50 8.62 -5.61 12.01
C TYR A 50 8.77 -4.09 11.88
N LYS A 51 9.55 -3.65 10.90
CA LYS A 51 9.71 -2.25 10.51
C LYS A 51 9.58 -2.08 9.00
N TYR A 52 9.04 -0.94 8.59
CA TYR A 52 8.93 -0.60 7.17
C TYR A 52 10.25 -0.03 6.66
N TYR A 53 10.66 -0.47 5.48
CA TYR A 53 11.73 0.13 4.69
C TYR A 53 11.32 0.10 3.22
N SER A 54 11.66 1.14 2.46
CA SER A 54 11.36 1.23 1.03
C SER A 54 12.28 0.35 0.18
N ASP A 55 13.48 0.12 0.68
CA ASP A 55 14.52 -0.67 0.03
C ASP A 55 14.69 -2.02 0.72
N ASP A 56 15.33 -2.95 0.01
CA ASP A 56 15.66 -4.25 0.56
C ASP A 56 16.63 -4.13 1.74
N ARG A 57 16.29 -4.82 2.83
CA ARG A 57 17.04 -4.85 4.09
C ARG A 57 17.22 -6.28 4.59
N CYS A 58 17.07 -7.27 3.71
CA CYS A 58 17.40 -8.64 4.06
C CYS A 58 18.89 -8.78 4.31
N GLU A 59 19.26 -8.93 5.58
CA GLU A 59 20.61 -9.30 5.96
C GLU A 59 20.84 -10.81 5.75
N SER A 60 22.08 -11.15 5.40
CA SER A 60 22.54 -12.53 5.36
C SER A 60 22.48 -13.11 6.77
N GLU A 61 21.92 -14.31 6.93
CA GLU A 61 21.80 -15.14 8.16
C GLU A 61 20.40 -15.23 8.82
N GLY A 62 19.35 -14.64 8.25
CA GLY A 62 17.98 -14.76 8.78
C GLY A 62 17.13 -15.87 8.14
N ASN A 63 16.45 -16.70 8.93
CA ASN A 63 15.35 -17.57 8.43
C ASN A 63 14.06 -16.78 8.12
N LEU A 64 13.99 -15.50 8.52
CA LEU A 64 12.83 -14.64 8.32
C LEU A 64 13.36 -13.23 8.08
N CYS A 65 13.34 -12.79 6.83
CA CYS A 65 13.71 -11.43 6.47
C CYS A 65 12.49 -10.51 6.47
N SER A 66 11.52 -10.76 5.60
CA SER A 66 10.39 -9.85 5.43
C SER A 66 9.08 -10.60 5.20
N ALA A 67 7.97 -9.90 5.38
CA ALA A 67 6.64 -10.43 5.08
C ALA A 67 5.72 -9.29 4.64
N ASN A 68 4.68 -9.64 3.88
CA ASN A 68 3.67 -8.66 3.47
C ASN A 68 2.57 -8.55 4.51
N TRP A 69 2.19 -7.32 4.81
CA TRP A 69 1.16 -6.97 5.77
C TRP A 69 0.16 -6.03 5.15
N ASN A 70 -1.12 -6.36 5.30
CA ASN A 70 -2.20 -5.43 5.01
C ASN A 70 -2.39 -4.49 6.20
N ILE A 71 -2.03 -3.21 6.05
CA ILE A 71 -2.15 -2.17 7.08
C ILE A 71 -3.56 -1.58 7.18
N GLY A 72 -4.50 -2.00 6.33
CA GLY A 72 -5.90 -1.59 6.40
C GLY A 72 -6.08 -0.07 6.28
N THR A 73 -6.60 0.55 7.34
CA THR A 73 -6.81 2.01 7.45
C THR A 73 -5.70 2.73 8.22
N ASN A 74 -4.63 2.02 8.61
CA ASN A 74 -3.48 2.67 9.25
C ASN A 74 -2.81 3.65 8.28
N PRO A 75 -2.15 4.70 8.79
CA PRO A 75 -1.39 5.62 7.96
C PRO A 75 -0.28 4.87 7.20
N THR A 76 0.08 5.40 6.02
CA THR A 76 1.23 4.91 5.27
C THR A 76 2.50 5.12 6.12
N PRO A 77 3.33 4.08 6.33
CA PRO A 77 4.54 4.17 7.14
C PRO A 77 5.64 4.98 6.43
N SER A 78 6.57 5.49 7.24
CA SER A 78 7.85 6.07 6.83
C SER A 78 9.00 5.10 7.12
N GLU A 79 10.19 5.38 6.58
CA GLU A 79 11.38 4.56 6.81
C GLU A 79 11.66 4.32 8.31
N GLY A 80 11.78 3.05 8.71
CA GLY A 80 12.03 2.62 10.07
C GLY A 80 10.79 2.57 10.98
N ASP A 81 9.62 2.96 10.50
CA ASP A 81 8.38 2.89 11.29
C ASP A 81 8.04 1.43 11.64
N ALA A 82 7.66 1.21 12.90
CA ALA A 82 7.22 -0.09 13.35
C ALA A 82 5.85 -0.46 12.74
N LEU A 83 5.66 -1.74 12.44
CA LEU A 83 4.35 -2.26 12.05
C LEU A 83 3.34 -2.04 13.20
N PRO A 84 2.14 -1.46 12.93
CA PRO A 84 1.13 -1.27 13.95
C PRO A 84 0.69 -2.60 14.59
N ALA A 85 0.49 -2.59 15.91
CA ALA A 85 0.07 -3.79 16.63
C ALA A 85 -1.38 -4.22 16.35
N LEU A 86 -2.21 -3.30 15.85
CA LEU A 86 -3.64 -3.50 15.60
C LEU A 86 -4.05 -3.00 14.22
N GLY A 87 -5.14 -3.53 13.68
CA GLY A 87 -5.66 -3.14 12.36
C GLY A 87 -4.76 -3.59 11.20
N VAL A 88 -3.83 -4.51 11.46
CA VAL A 88 -2.97 -5.13 10.45
C VAL A 88 -3.36 -6.58 10.23
N THR A 89 -3.16 -7.10 9.03
CA THR A 89 -3.41 -8.52 8.70
C THR A 89 -2.20 -9.09 8.00
N PHE A 90 -1.66 -10.17 8.55
CA PHE A 90 -0.56 -10.92 7.96
C PHE A 90 -1.01 -11.60 6.66
N ILE A 91 -0.22 -11.47 5.59
CA ILE A 91 -0.47 -12.18 4.34
C ILE A 91 0.37 -13.46 4.32
N ALA A 92 -0.30 -14.62 4.47
CA ALA A 92 0.36 -15.92 4.43
C ALA A 92 1.11 -16.14 3.11
N ASN A 93 2.17 -16.95 3.15
CA ASN A 93 3.01 -17.31 2.00
C ASN A 93 3.71 -16.11 1.31
N THR A 94 3.90 -15.01 2.03
CA THR A 94 4.70 -13.85 1.55
C THR A 94 5.98 -13.65 2.35
N ILE A 95 6.28 -14.60 3.23
CA ILE A 95 7.53 -14.61 3.97
C ILE A 95 8.67 -14.77 2.97
N THR A 96 9.68 -13.93 3.12
CA THR A 96 10.97 -14.09 2.46
C THR A 96 12.00 -14.43 3.52
N ASP A 97 12.88 -15.37 3.19
CA ASP A 97 14.04 -15.71 4.00
C ASP A 97 15.15 -14.68 3.73
N GLY A 98 16.11 -14.55 4.64
CA GLY A 98 17.29 -13.72 4.40
C GLY A 98 18.07 -14.27 3.21
N HIS A 99 18.42 -13.39 2.27
CA HIS A 99 19.29 -13.72 1.15
C HIS A 99 20.65 -13.03 1.28
N PHE A 100 21.63 -13.60 0.61
CA PHE A 100 22.98 -13.04 0.49
C PHE A 100 23.01 -12.16 -0.76
N GLU A 101 23.43 -10.90 -0.65
CA GLU A 101 23.75 -10.05 -1.81
C GLU A 101 25.07 -10.47 -2.49
#